data_AF-L8LT02-F1
#
_entry.id   AF-L8LT02-F1
#
_cell.length_a   1.000
_cell.length_b   1.000
_cell.length_c   1.000
_cell.angle_alpha   90.00
_cell.angle_beta   90.00
_cell.angle_gamma   90.00
#
_symmetry.space_group_name_H-M   'P 1'
#
loop_
_entity.id
_entity.type
_entity.pdbx_description
1 polymer ?
#
loop_
_entity_poly.entity_id
_entity_poly.type
_entity_poly.pdbx_seq_one_letter_code
_entity_poly.pdbx_strand_id
1 'polypeptide(L)'
;MIGRGNGKSPEGVTLSTYLAFGIGLHNLGEGLAVGSAFAVGEAALGSLLVIGFTLHNVTEGIGIAAAMVGFRPKFPTFLALTALAGLPAVLGTWIGAFTFSPHWAALFLGIGAGAILQVIVEVGSYLMRTAQKSGGTWLSRISLIGFGVGLVIMYGTALLVSV
;
A
#
# COMPACT_ATOMS: atom_id res chain seq x y z
N MET A 1 -6.75 0.68 16.22
CA MET A 1 -5.86 -0.46 16.56
C MET A 1 -6.66 -1.75 16.50
N ILE A 2 -7.06 -2.19 15.31
CA ILE A 2 -7.65 -3.52 15.10
C ILE A 2 -6.46 -4.48 14.99
N GLY A 3 -6.39 -5.51 15.85
CA GLY A 3 -5.39 -6.57 15.71
C GLY A 3 -4.39 -6.80 16.85
N ARG A 4 -4.47 -6.05 17.96
CA ARG A 4 -3.66 -6.33 19.17
C ARG A 4 -4.25 -7.52 19.93
N GLY A 5 -3.97 -8.74 19.48
CA GLY A 5 -4.27 -9.96 20.25
C GLY A 5 -3.31 -10.12 21.44
N ASN A 6 -3.83 -10.23 22.66
CA ASN A 6 -3.08 -10.50 23.90
C ASN A 6 -1.98 -9.48 24.27
N GLY A 7 -2.16 -8.19 23.93
CA GLY A 7 -1.25 -7.11 24.33
C GLY A 7 0.13 -7.12 23.64
N LYS A 8 0.42 -8.13 22.82
CA LYS A 8 1.63 -8.20 21.99
C LYS A 8 1.38 -7.52 20.66
N SER A 9 2.42 -6.87 20.15
CA SER A 9 2.34 -6.21 18.86
C SER A 9 2.58 -7.22 17.74
N PRO A 10 1.93 -7.08 16.57
CA PRO A 10 2.08 -8.04 15.48
C PRO A 10 3.50 -8.02 14.91
N GLU A 11 4.02 -9.20 14.56
CA GLU A 11 5.33 -9.39 13.92
C GLU A 11 5.21 -10.46 12.82
N GLY A 12 6.18 -10.52 11.91
CA GLY A 12 6.26 -11.56 10.88
C GLY A 12 5.03 -11.60 9.98
N VAL A 13 4.44 -12.79 9.83
CA VAL A 13 3.27 -13.02 8.96
C VAL A 13 2.07 -12.19 9.42
N THR A 14 1.82 -12.07 10.72
CA THR A 14 0.65 -11.32 11.22
C THR A 14 0.75 -9.83 10.88
N LEU A 15 1.94 -9.24 11.08
CA LEU A 15 2.20 -7.85 10.69
C LEU A 15 2.01 -7.69 9.18
N SER A 16 2.59 -8.59 8.40
CA SER A 16 2.51 -8.57 6.94
C SER A 16 1.09 -8.70 6.42
N THR A 17 0.24 -9.48 7.09
CA THR A 17 -1.19 -9.57 6.78
C THR A 17 -1.91 -8.25 7.05
N TYR A 18 -1.61 -7.53 8.13
CA TYR A 18 -2.19 -6.20 8.38
C TYR A 18 -1.71 -5.18 7.36
N LEU A 19 -0.43 -5.19 7.00
CA LEU A 19 0.11 -4.35 5.94
C LEU A 19 -0.58 -4.66 4.61
N ALA A 20 -0.65 -5.93 4.21
CA ALA A 20 -1.28 -6.37 2.96
C ALA A 20 -2.79 -6.04 2.91
N PHE A 21 -3.48 -6.13 4.04
CA PHE A 21 -4.90 -5.75 4.11
C PHE A 21 -5.09 -4.23 3.94
N GLY A 22 -4.32 -3.42 4.67
CA GLY A 22 -4.38 -1.96 4.55
C GLY A 22 -4.00 -1.49 3.15
N ILE A 23 -2.92 -2.04 2.60
CA ILE A 23 -2.49 -1.80 1.22
C ILE A 23 -3.56 -2.26 0.22
N GLY A 24 -4.18 -3.42 0.41
CA GLY A 24 -5.28 -3.87 -0.45
C GLY A 24 -6.46 -2.89 -0.47
N LEU A 25 -6.85 -2.34 0.68
CA LEU A 25 -7.89 -1.31 0.74
C LEU A 25 -7.47 0.00 0.05
N HIS A 26 -6.19 0.36 0.07
CA HIS A 26 -5.66 1.48 -0.70
C HIS A 26 -5.74 1.22 -2.20
N ASN A 27 -5.28 0.05 -2.63
CA ASN A 27 -5.21 -0.35 -4.04
C ASN A 27 -6.59 -0.49 -4.67
N LEU A 28 -7.63 -0.76 -3.88
CA LEU A 28 -9.03 -0.64 -4.32
C LEU A 28 -9.34 0.77 -4.86
N GLY A 29 -8.87 1.82 -4.18
CA GLY A 29 -9.03 3.22 -4.61
C GLY A 29 -8.23 3.53 -5.88
N GLU A 30 -6.99 3.03 -5.98
CA GLU A 30 -6.17 3.16 -7.19
C GLU A 30 -6.85 2.51 -8.41
N GLY A 31 -7.34 1.29 -8.24
CA GLY A 31 -8.08 0.58 -9.28
C GLY A 31 -9.31 1.37 -9.71
N LEU A 32 -10.06 1.93 -8.76
CA LEU A 32 -11.22 2.75 -9.08
C LEU A 32 -10.86 4.00 -9.90
N ALA A 33 -9.74 4.64 -9.62
CA ALA A 33 -9.24 5.76 -10.43
C ALA A 33 -8.90 5.32 -11.87
N VAL A 34 -8.20 4.19 -12.03
CA VAL A 34 -7.89 3.60 -13.35
C VAL A 34 -9.16 3.27 -14.12
N GLY A 35 -10.10 2.55 -13.50
CA GLY A 35 -11.36 2.16 -14.12
C GLY A 35 -12.20 3.38 -14.53
N SER A 36 -12.25 4.40 -13.68
CA SER A 36 -12.98 5.64 -13.95
C SER A 36 -12.37 6.40 -15.14
N ALA A 37 -11.04 6.47 -15.24
CA ALA A 37 -10.36 7.10 -16.38
C ALA A 37 -10.73 6.41 -17.71
N PHE A 38 -10.73 5.08 -17.73
CA PHE A 38 -11.19 4.34 -18.92
C PHE A 38 -12.68 4.52 -19.21
N ALA A 39 -13.54 4.59 -18.18
CA ALA A 39 -14.99 4.78 -18.35
C ALA A 39 -15.34 6.10 -19.03
N VAL A 40 -14.57 7.17 -18.77
CA VAL A 40 -14.78 8.50 -19.37
C VAL A 40 -14.04 8.69 -20.70
N GLY A 41 -13.38 7.65 -21.21
CA GLY A 41 -12.68 7.68 -22.50
C GLY A 41 -11.24 8.19 -22.45
N GLU A 42 -10.72 8.49 -21.27
CA GLU A 42 -9.36 9.01 -21.05
C GLU A 42 -8.32 7.87 -21.03
N ALA A 43 -8.18 7.18 -22.17
CA ALA A 43 -7.32 6.00 -22.27
C ALA A 43 -5.84 6.29 -21.97
N ALA A 44 -5.34 7.46 -22.37
CA ALA A 44 -3.96 7.87 -22.10
C ALA A 44 -3.71 8.01 -20.59
N LEU A 45 -4.60 8.70 -19.88
CA LEU A 45 -4.56 8.83 -18.42
C LEU A 45 -4.67 7.46 -17.75
N GLY A 46 -5.64 6.63 -18.18
CA GLY A 46 -5.82 5.28 -17.64
C GLY A 46 -4.58 4.41 -17.79
N SER A 47 -3.95 4.40 -18.98
CA SER A 47 -2.70 3.67 -19.22
C SER A 47 -1.54 4.19 -18.38
N LEU A 48 -1.41 5.51 -18.23
CA LEU A 48 -0.36 6.12 -17.43
C LEU A 48 -0.53 5.78 -15.94
N LEU A 49 -1.76 5.83 -15.42
CA LEU A 49 -2.10 5.43 -14.05
C LEU A 49 -1.78 3.95 -13.80
N VAL A 50 -2.10 3.05 -14.74
CA VAL A 50 -1.76 1.62 -14.62
C VAL A 50 -0.26 1.44 -14.43
N ILE A 51 0.57 2.10 -15.25
CA ILE A 51 2.03 2.00 -15.15
C ILE A 51 2.50 2.59 -13.83
N GLY A 52 2.02 3.78 -13.47
CA GLY A 52 2.40 4.47 -12.24
C GLY A 52 2.07 3.67 -10.98
N PHE A 53 0.84 3.17 -10.86
CA PHE A 53 0.41 2.35 -9.72
C PHE A 53 1.07 0.98 -9.71
N THR A 54 1.36 0.37 -10.87
CA THR A 54 2.13 -0.87 -10.90
C THR A 54 3.51 -0.68 -10.28
N LEU A 55 4.21 0.41 -10.63
CA LEU A 55 5.51 0.73 -10.02
C LEU A 55 5.36 1.03 -8.51
N HIS A 56 4.31 1.74 -8.11
CA HIS A 56 4.01 2.01 -6.71
C HIS A 56 3.80 0.72 -5.91
N ASN A 57 2.96 -0.18 -6.41
CA ASN A 57 2.56 -1.42 -5.73
C ASN A 57 3.72 -2.42 -5.60
N VAL A 58 4.71 -2.38 -6.50
CA VAL A 58 5.97 -3.11 -6.32
C VAL A 58 6.70 -2.63 -5.06
N THR A 59 6.75 -1.32 -4.81
CA THR A 59 7.42 -0.77 -3.62
C THR A 59 6.67 -1.10 -2.32
N GLU A 60 5.34 -1.13 -2.35
CA GLU A 60 4.52 -1.58 -1.22
C GLU A 60 4.74 -3.07 -0.90
N GLY A 61 4.84 -3.91 -1.94
CA GLY A 61 5.14 -5.33 -1.82
C GLY A 61 6.47 -5.61 -1.11
N ILE A 62 7.49 -4.78 -1.37
CA ILE A 62 8.76 -4.83 -0.63
C ILE A 62 8.54 -4.54 0.86
N GLY A 63 7.69 -3.56 1.19
CA GLY A 63 7.32 -3.24 2.57
C GLY A 63 6.65 -4.40 3.31
N ILE A 64 5.70 -5.08 2.65
CA ILE A 64 5.05 -6.28 3.18
C ILE A 64 6.07 -7.40 3.40
N ALA A 65 6.95 -7.64 2.41
CA ALA A 65 7.96 -8.70 2.50
C ALA A 65 9.01 -8.40 3.60
N ALA A 66 9.39 -7.15 3.79
CA ALA A 66 10.36 -6.72 4.79
C ALA A 66 9.91 -7.08 6.22
N ALA A 67 8.61 -6.99 6.51
CA ALA A 67 8.06 -7.37 7.81
C ALA A 67 8.18 -8.87 8.13
N MET A 68 8.46 -9.72 7.13
CA MET A 68 8.70 -11.15 7.29
C MET A 68 10.19 -11.54 7.33
N VAL A 69 11.11 -10.58 7.23
CA VAL A 69 12.56 -10.88 7.31
C VAL A 69 12.87 -11.52 8.67
N GLY A 70 13.60 -12.63 8.63
CA GLY A 70 13.91 -13.45 9.83
C GLY A 70 12.88 -14.53 10.14
N PHE A 71 11.74 -14.55 9.44
CA PHE A 71 10.76 -15.64 9.50
C PHE A 71 10.95 -16.59 8.30
N ARG A 72 10.42 -17.81 8.40
CA ARG A 72 10.41 -18.81 7.31
C ARG A 72 8.99 -19.06 6.78
N PRO A 73 8.32 -18.06 6.17
CA PRO A 73 7.00 -18.25 5.59
C PRO A 73 7.04 -19.26 4.43
N LYS A 74 5.95 -20.02 4.26
CA LYS A 74 5.81 -20.95 3.15
C LYS A 74 5.39 -20.17 1.90
N PHE A 75 5.67 -20.71 0.70
CA PHE A 75 5.27 -20.09 -0.56
C PHE A 75 3.78 -19.69 -0.65
N PRO A 76 2.81 -20.51 -0.17
CA PRO A 76 1.40 -20.12 -0.18
C PRO A 76 1.10 -18.84 0.63
N THR A 77 1.90 -18.53 1.65
CA THR A 77 1.76 -17.28 2.41
C THR A 77 2.06 -16.06 1.54
N PHE A 78 3.09 -16.11 0.69
CA PHE A 78 3.38 -15.02 -0.24
C PHE A 78 2.27 -14.84 -1.28
N LEU A 79 1.74 -15.95 -1.80
CA LEU A 79 0.63 -15.90 -2.75
C LEU A 79 -0.61 -15.26 -2.11
N ALA A 80 -0.95 -15.66 -0.88
CA ALA A 80 -2.07 -15.09 -0.14
C ALA A 80 -1.88 -13.60 0.16
N LEU A 81 -0.69 -13.18 0.60
CA LEU A 81 -0.39 -11.77 0.86
C LEU A 81 -0.43 -10.92 -0.41
N THR A 82 0.12 -11.44 -1.51
CA THR A 82 0.09 -10.77 -2.82
C THR A 82 -1.34 -10.64 -3.32
N ALA A 83 -2.14 -11.69 -3.19
CA ALA A 83 -3.54 -11.66 -3.57
C ALA A 83 -4.33 -10.67 -2.69
N LEU A 84 -4.08 -10.64 -1.38
CA LEU A 84 -4.74 -9.74 -0.44
C LEU A 84 -4.43 -8.27 -0.74
N ALA A 85 -3.18 -7.95 -1.07
CA ALA A 85 -2.74 -6.60 -1.42
C ALA A 85 -3.13 -6.17 -2.85
N GLY A 86 -3.18 -7.11 -3.80
CA GLY A 86 -3.32 -6.81 -5.23
C GLY A 86 -4.72 -7.00 -5.82
N LEU A 87 -5.45 -8.07 -5.44
CA LEU A 87 -6.77 -8.35 -6.02
C LEU A 87 -7.80 -7.23 -5.79
N PRO A 88 -7.79 -6.49 -4.67
CA PRO A 88 -8.68 -5.35 -4.50
C PRO A 88 -8.53 -4.29 -5.61
N ALA A 89 -7.34 -4.10 -6.19
CA ALA A 89 -7.15 -3.18 -7.31
C ALA A 89 -7.96 -3.59 -8.54
N VAL A 90 -8.01 -4.89 -8.84
CA VAL A 90 -8.79 -5.44 -9.95
C VAL A 90 -10.28 -5.16 -9.74
N LEU A 91 -10.76 -5.39 -8.52
CA LEU A 91 -12.14 -5.07 -8.14
C LEU A 91 -12.42 -3.57 -8.27
N GLY A 92 -11.50 -2.72 -7.82
CA GLY A 92 -11.58 -1.27 -7.95
C GLY A 92 -11.72 -0.85 -9.42
N THR A 93 -10.89 -1.40 -10.30
CA THR A 93 -10.93 -1.13 -11.74
C THR A 93 -12.27 -1.50 -12.35
N TRP A 94 -12.83 -2.66 -12.03
CA TRP A 94 -14.16 -3.03 -12.51
C TRP A 94 -15.24 -2.08 -11.98
N ILE A 95 -15.23 -1.76 -10.68
CA ILE A 95 -16.20 -0.84 -10.10
C ILE A 95 -16.10 0.55 -10.76
N GLY A 96 -14.89 1.08 -10.93
CA GLY A 96 -14.64 2.36 -11.57
C GLY A 96 -15.06 2.37 -13.05
N ALA A 97 -14.84 1.27 -13.76
CA ALA A 97 -15.16 1.13 -15.18
C ALA A 97 -16.68 1.04 -15.45
N PHE A 98 -17.43 0.32 -14.60
CA PHE A 98 -18.84 0.01 -14.85
C PHE A 98 -19.83 0.86 -14.04
N THR A 99 -19.40 1.46 -12.92
CA THR A 99 -20.30 2.14 -11.97
C THR A 99 -19.71 3.49 -11.53
N PHE A 100 -19.25 4.29 -12.49
CA PHE A 100 -18.67 5.61 -12.20
C PHE A 100 -19.70 6.52 -11.51
N SER A 101 -19.36 6.97 -10.29
CA SER A 101 -20.06 8.05 -9.58
C SER A 101 -19.06 8.81 -8.69
N PRO A 102 -19.09 10.15 -8.68
CA PRO A 102 -18.22 10.96 -7.81
C PRO A 102 -18.32 10.59 -6.32
N HIS A 103 -19.48 10.13 -5.87
CA HIS A 103 -19.70 9.71 -4.48
C HIS A 103 -18.92 8.44 -4.14
N TRP A 104 -18.91 7.46 -5.04
CA TRP A 104 -18.14 6.23 -4.85
C TRP A 104 -16.64 6.52 -4.89
N ALA A 105 -16.19 7.37 -5.81
CA ALA A 105 -14.81 7.81 -5.87
C ALA A 105 -14.35 8.46 -4.56
N ALA A 106 -15.11 9.42 -4.03
CA ALA A 106 -14.77 10.09 -2.77
C ALA A 106 -14.73 9.12 -1.57
N LEU A 107 -15.70 8.20 -1.49
CA LEU A 107 -15.76 7.20 -0.41
C LEU A 107 -14.54 6.26 -0.44
N PHE A 108 -14.24 5.66 -1.59
CA PHE A 108 -13.14 4.70 -1.71
C PHE A 108 -11.77 5.35 -1.57
N LEU A 109 -11.60 6.58 -2.07
CA LEU A 109 -10.39 7.38 -1.81
C LEU A 109 -10.22 7.68 -0.32
N GLY A 110 -11.30 8.04 0.37
CA GLY A 110 -11.27 8.27 1.82
C GLY A 110 -10.90 7.01 2.61
N ILE A 111 -11.46 5.85 2.24
CA ILE A 111 -11.09 4.55 2.82
C ILE A 111 -9.62 4.24 2.55
N GLY A 112 -9.15 4.41 1.31
CA GLY A 112 -7.77 4.16 0.93
C GLY A 112 -6.78 5.04 1.69
N ALA A 113 -7.09 6.34 1.86
CA ALA A 113 -6.27 7.26 2.64
C ALA A 113 -6.20 6.84 4.13
N GLY A 114 -7.33 6.43 4.72
CA GLY A 114 -7.37 5.89 6.08
C GLY A 114 -6.57 4.59 6.21
N ALA A 115 -6.58 3.74 5.18
CA ALA A 115 -5.85 2.48 5.16
C ALA A 115 -4.34 2.71 5.11
N ILE A 116 -3.84 3.63 4.28
CA ILE A 116 -2.42 4.00 4.25
C ILE A 116 -1.99 4.66 5.56
N LEU A 117 -2.83 5.48 6.18
CA LEU A 117 -2.53 6.03 7.52
C LEU A 117 -2.33 4.90 8.55
N GLN A 118 -3.17 3.86 8.51
CA GLN A 118 -3.00 2.69 9.37
C GLN A 118 -1.67 1.97 9.09
N VAL A 119 -1.31 1.78 7.81
CA VAL A 119 -0.04 1.16 7.39
C VAL A 119 1.16 1.96 7.91
N ILE A 120 1.14 3.29 7.76
CA ILE A 120 2.20 4.19 8.26
C ILE A 120 2.37 4.04 9.78
N VAL A 121 1.26 4.02 10.53
CA VAL A 121 1.30 3.83 11.99
C VAL A 121 1.91 2.48 12.36
N GLU A 122 1.54 1.41 11.66
CA GLU A 122 2.03 0.07 11.98
C GLU A 122 3.52 -0.09 11.64
N VAL A 123 3.95 0.37 10.45
CA VAL A 123 5.36 0.38 10.03
C VAL A 123 6.20 1.24 10.97
N GLY A 124 5.73 2.45 11.32
CA GLY A 124 6.41 3.32 12.28
C GLY A 124 6.59 2.64 13.63
N SER A 125 5.52 2.00 14.13
CA SER A 125 5.57 1.25 15.39
C SER A 125 6.53 0.06 15.33
N TYR A 126 6.61 -0.63 14.19
CA TYR A 126 7.54 -1.72 13.95
C TYR A 126 8.99 -1.23 13.97
N LEU A 127 9.30 -0.16 13.22
CA LEU A 127 10.64 0.43 13.18
C LEU A 127 11.11 0.90 14.57
N MET A 128 10.23 1.53 15.35
CA MET A 128 10.54 1.94 16.72
C MET A 128 10.92 0.75 17.61
N ARG A 129 10.16 -0.35 17.54
CA ARG A 129 10.45 -1.56 18.35
C ARG A 129 11.74 -2.23 17.91
N THR A 130 11.99 -2.33 16.61
CA THR A 130 13.21 -2.92 16.06
C THR A 130 14.44 -2.12 16.50
N ALA A 131 14.38 -0.79 16.45
CA ALA A 131 15.45 0.07 16.93
C ALA A 131 15.72 -0.09 18.44
N GLN A 132 14.66 -0.15 19.26
CA GLN A 132 14.78 -0.40 20.71
C GLN A 132 15.45 -1.76 21.01
N LYS A 133 15.07 -2.82 20.28
CA LYS A 133 15.69 -4.16 20.43
C LYS A 133 17.17 -4.17 20.04
N SER A 134 17.57 -3.37 19.05
CA SER A 134 18.96 -3.28 18.56
C SER A 134 19.81 -2.22 19.28
N GLY A 135 19.29 -1.54 20.31
CA GLY A 135 20.01 -0.47 21.01
C GLY A 135 20.26 0.80 20.17
N GLY A 136 19.54 0.95 19.05
CA GLY A 136 19.69 2.04 18.10
C GLY A 136 18.53 3.03 18.12
N THR A 137 18.59 4.04 17.24
CA THR A 137 17.53 5.05 17.06
C THR A 137 16.54 4.61 15.97
N TRP A 138 15.26 4.87 16.17
CA TRP A 138 14.19 4.55 15.21
C TRP A 138 14.28 5.36 13.90
N LEU A 139 14.90 6.54 13.94
CA LEU A 139 15.35 7.30 12.77
C LEU A 139 16.79 6.93 12.43
N SER A 140 17.00 5.77 11.82
CA SER A 140 18.30 5.49 11.20
C SER A 140 18.48 6.43 9.99
N ARG A 141 19.73 6.86 9.70
CA ARG A 141 20.01 7.66 8.49
C ARG A 141 19.51 6.98 7.22
N ILE A 142 19.59 5.65 7.17
CA ILE A 142 19.14 4.85 6.03
C ILE A 142 17.63 4.93 5.86
N SER A 143 16.86 4.83 6.95
CA SER A 143 15.40 4.94 6.92
C SER A 143 14.94 6.32 6.47
N LEU A 144 15.62 7.38 6.92
CA LEU A 144 15.35 8.76 6.49
C LEU A 144 15.65 8.98 5.01
N ILE A 145 16.79 8.48 4.52
CA ILE A 145 17.16 8.57 3.11
C ILE A 145 16.15 7.79 2.27
N GLY A 146 15.80 6.56 2.67
CA GLY A 146 14.81 5.75 1.96
C GLY A 146 13.43 6.43 1.90
N PHE A 147 12.97 7.00 3.02
CA PHE A 147 11.73 7.78 3.06
C PHE A 147 11.78 9.01 2.15
N GLY A 148 12.88 9.78 2.20
CA GLY A 148 13.06 10.97 1.37
C GLY A 148 13.11 10.64 -0.13
N VAL A 149 13.86 9.59 -0.51
CA VAL A 149 13.91 9.10 -1.90
C VAL A 149 12.52 8.63 -2.33
N GLY A 150 11.80 7.91 -1.48
CA GLY A 150 10.42 7.50 -1.75
C GLY A 150 9.49 8.69 -2.03
N LEU A 151 9.55 9.74 -1.21
CA LEU A 151 8.77 10.97 -1.41
C LEU A 151 9.13 11.68 -2.72
N VAL A 152 10.42 11.75 -3.06
CA VAL A 152 10.88 12.36 -4.31
C VAL A 152 10.35 11.59 -5.52
N ILE A 153 10.42 10.25 -5.48
CA ILE A 153 9.90 9.40 -6.56
C ILE A 153 8.38 9.57 -6.67
N MET A 154 7.65 9.49 -5.55
CA MET A 154 6.19 9.62 -5.51
C MET A 154 5.73 10.99 -6.05
N TYR A 155 6.36 12.08 -5.63
CA TYR A 155 6.00 13.40 -6.12
C TYR A 155 6.41 13.62 -7.57
N GLY A 156 7.59 13.10 -7.97
CA GLY A 156 8.07 13.16 -9.35
C GLY A 156 7.14 12.44 -10.33
N THR A 157 6.63 11.25 -9.97
CA THR A 157 5.66 10.54 -10.81
C THR A 157 4.32 11.26 -10.85
N ALA A 158 3.84 11.81 -9.73
CA ALA A 158 2.62 12.61 -9.70
C ALA A 158 2.70 13.83 -10.62
N LEU A 159 3.85 14.52 -10.66
CA LEU A 159 4.06 15.63 -11.59
C LEU A 159 3.95 15.18 -13.04
N LEU A 160 4.55 14.05 -13.41
CA LEU A 160 4.47 13.51 -14.78
C LEU A 160 3.05 13.11 -15.21
N VAL A 161 2.17 12.78 -14.25
CA VAL A 161 0.75 12.48 -14.51
C VAL A 161 -0.06 13.76 -14.74
N SER A 162 0.37 14.88 -14.14
CA SER A 162 -0.37 16.14 -14.11
C SER A 162 -0.11 17.09 -15.29
N VAL A 163 0.80 16.73 -16.21
CA VAL A 163 1.14 17.50 -17.42
C VAL A 163 0.52 16.82 -18.64
#